data_AF-A0A945W232-F1
#
_entry.id   AF-A0A945W232-F1
#
_cell.length_a   1.000
_cell.length_b   1.000
_cell.length_c   1.000
_cell.angle_alpha   90.00
_cell.angle_beta   90.00
_cell.angle_gamma   90.00
#
_symmetry.space_group_name_H-M   'P 1'
#
loop_
_entity.id
_entity.type
_entity.pdbx_description
1 polymer ?
#
loop_
_entity_poly.entity_id
_entity_poly.type
_entity_poly.pdbx_seq_one_letter_code
_entity_poly.pdbx_strand_id
1 'polypeptide(L)'
;MQVLILTSGSGNWEGIYINGELHDEGHTLGDGDSRLYLMKVAEGFNFKVKDITVDEVTDEDDSYLYKMGRFPKLLEDLPDGNTYIGDL
;
A
#
# COMPACT_ATOMS: atom_id res chain seq x y z
N MET A 1 -0.28 -11.85 9.85
CA MET A 1 0.52 -11.05 8.91
C MET A 1 -0.47 -10.42 7.98
N GLN A 2 -0.44 -9.10 7.85
CA GLN A 2 -1.34 -8.36 6.97
C GLN A 2 -0.50 -7.56 5.99
N VAL A 3 -0.76 -7.73 4.70
CA VAL A 3 -0.12 -6.97 3.63
C VAL A 3 -1.22 -6.20 2.91
N LEU A 4 -1.09 -4.89 2.85
CA LEU A 4 -2.03 -4.03 2.13
C LEU A 4 -1.26 -3.31 1.03
N ILE A 5 -1.75 -3.42 -0.20
CA ILE A 5 -1.27 -2.66 -1.34
C ILE A 5 -2.31 -1.58 -1.63
N LEU A 6 -1.93 -0.32 -1.47
CA LEU A 6 -2.78 0.83 -1.78
C LEU A 6 -2.35 1.44 -3.11
N THR A 7 -3.32 1.82 -3.94
CA THR A 7 -3.09 2.56 -5.18
C THR A 7 -3.77 3.92 -5.13
N SER A 8 -3.10 4.97 -5.62
CA SER A 8 -3.75 6.26 -5.90
C SER A 8 -4.90 6.09 -6.90
N GLY A 9 -5.89 6.98 -6.91
CA GLY A 9 -7.02 6.89 -7.83
C GLY A 9 -6.63 7.07 -9.30
N SER A 10 -5.46 7.66 -9.55
CA SER A 10 -4.84 7.73 -10.88
C SER A 10 -4.06 6.47 -11.28
N GLY A 11 -3.81 5.54 -10.36
CA GLY A 11 -2.93 4.38 -10.53
C GLY A 11 -1.45 4.70 -10.67
N ASN A 12 -1.05 5.97 -10.50
CA ASN A 12 0.34 6.43 -10.69
C ASN A 12 1.19 6.36 -9.42
N TRP A 13 0.62 5.84 -8.34
CA TRP A 13 1.32 5.64 -7.08
C TRP A 13 0.76 4.40 -6.43
N GLU A 14 1.66 3.56 -5.93
CA GLU A 14 1.35 2.39 -5.14
C GLU A 14 2.19 2.41 -3.85
N GLY A 15 1.60 1.95 -2.75
CA GLY A 15 2.27 1.80 -1.45
C GLY A 15 2.00 0.43 -0.85
N ILE A 16 3.02 -0.23 -0.30
CA ILE A 16 2.88 -1.50 0.40
C ILE A 16 3.02 -1.27 1.89
N TYR A 17 1.97 -1.64 2.64
CA TYR A 17 1.98 -1.71 4.08
C TYR A 17 2.08 -3.17 4.55
N ILE A 18 2.95 -3.42 5.53
CA ILE A 18 3.06 -4.72 6.20
C ILE A 18 2.80 -4.49 7.68
N ASN A 19 1.72 -5.08 8.20
CA ASN A 19 1.20 -4.86 9.56
C ASN A 19 1.03 -3.37 9.91
N GLY A 20 0.56 -2.57 8.95
CA GLY A 20 0.29 -1.14 9.14
C GLY A 20 1.51 -0.22 8.99
N GLU A 21 2.71 -0.75 8.76
CA GLU A 21 3.91 0.06 8.48
C GLU A 21 4.21 0.09 6.98
N LEU A 22 4.49 1.27 6.44
CA LEU A 22 4.89 1.46 5.05
C LEU A 22 6.24 0.79 4.83
N HIS A 23 6.25 -0.22 3.97
CA HIS A 23 7.45 -0.94 3.59
C HIS A 23 8.12 -0.32 2.38
N ASP A 24 7.34 -0.03 1.34
CA ASP A 24 7.83 0.56 0.10
C ASP A 24 6.73 1.35 -0.63
N GLU A 25 7.12 2.29 -1.47
CA GLU A 25 6.22 3.10 -2.28
C GLU A 25 6.86 3.52 -3.60
N GLY A 26 6.04 3.79 -4.62
CA GLY A 26 6.53 4.38 -5.85
C GLY A 26 5.49 4.49 -6.96
N HIS A 27 5.90 5.04 -8.10
CA HIS A 27 5.03 5.18 -9.27
C HIS A 27 4.67 3.85 -9.93
N THR A 28 5.53 2.86 -9.75
CA THR A 28 5.33 1.46 -10.10
C THR A 28 6.10 0.64 -9.08
N LEU A 29 5.42 -0.16 -8.26
CA LEU A 29 6.14 -1.09 -7.38
C LEU A 29 6.93 -2.08 -8.24
N GLY A 30 8.23 -2.17 -8.00
CA GLY A 30 9.11 -3.09 -8.74
C GLY A 30 9.54 -2.65 -10.12
N ASP A 31 9.63 -1.34 -10.41
CA ASP A 31 10.14 -0.79 -11.68
C ASP A 31 9.50 -1.42 -12.94
N GLY A 32 8.21 -1.78 -12.87
CA GLY A 32 7.45 -2.35 -13.99
C GLY A 32 7.22 -3.87 -13.92
N ASP A 33 7.75 -4.59 -12.93
CA ASP A 33 7.38 -5.99 -12.63
C ASP A 33 6.96 -6.15 -11.16
N SER A 34 5.78 -5.63 -10.85
CA SER A 34 5.18 -5.67 -9.52
C SER A 34 5.00 -7.09 -8.97
N ARG A 35 4.84 -8.09 -9.84
CA ARG A 35 4.72 -9.50 -9.43
C ARG A 35 6.04 -10.04 -8.90
N LEU A 36 7.13 -9.85 -9.64
CA LEU A 36 8.45 -10.30 -9.20
C LEU A 36 8.87 -9.59 -7.90
N TYR A 37 8.57 -8.29 -7.81
CA TYR A 37 8.82 -7.51 -6.61
C TYR A 37 8.04 -8.07 -5.40
N LEU A 38 6.73 -8.31 -5.55
CA LEU A 38 5.91 -8.90 -4.48
C LEU A 38 6.42 -10.28 -4.04
N MET A 39 6.90 -11.11 -4.97
CA MET A 39 7.50 -12.42 -4.63
C MET A 39 8.77 -12.26 -3.80
N LYS A 40 9.63 -11.29 -4.13
CA LYS A 40 10.85 -10.99 -3.36
C LYS A 40 10.52 -10.48 -1.96
N VAL A 41 9.52 -9.61 -1.82
CA VAL A 41 9.06 -9.15 -0.49
C VAL A 41 8.46 -10.32 0.30
N ALA A 42 7.70 -11.21 -0.36
CA ALA A 42 7.14 -12.41 0.27
C ALA A 42 8.21 -13.34 0.86
N GLU A 43 9.37 -13.49 0.21
CA GLU A 43 10.49 -14.25 0.76
C GLU A 43 11.05 -13.63 2.05
N GLY A 44 11.13 -12.29 2.12
CA GLY A 44 11.66 -11.57 3.28
C GLY A 44 10.72 -11.58 4.49
N PHE A 45 9.40 -11.53 4.25
CA PHE A 45 8.39 -11.43 5.31
C PHE A 45 7.57 -12.72 5.52
N ASN A 46 7.81 -13.74 4.70
CA ASN A 46 7.13 -15.04 4.74
C ASN A 46 5.59 -14.93 4.72
N PHE A 47 5.05 -13.99 3.94
CA PHE A 47 3.61 -13.86 3.71
C PHE A 47 3.15 -14.70 2.51
N LYS A 48 1.86 -15.02 2.48
CA LYS A 48 1.20 -15.75 1.40
C LYS A 48 0.20 -14.84 0.69
N VAL A 49 -0.24 -15.24 -0.50
CA VAL A 49 -1.24 -14.51 -1.28
C VAL A 49 -2.50 -14.19 -0.47
N LYS A 50 -2.95 -15.09 0.40
CA LYS A 50 -4.11 -14.89 1.27
C LYS A 50 -3.95 -13.80 2.33
N ASP A 51 -2.72 -13.33 2.56
CA ASP A 51 -2.41 -12.28 3.52
C ASP A 51 -2.40 -10.89 2.85
N ILE A 52 -2.62 -10.83 1.52
CA ILE A 52 -2.57 -9.61 0.71
C ILE A 52 -3.99 -9.09 0.45
N THR A 53 -4.20 -7.82 0.78
CA THR A 53 -5.34 -7.02 0.34
C THR A 53 -4.84 -5.96 -0.65
N VAL A 54 -5.61 -5.70 -1.71
CA VAL A 54 -5.34 -4.62 -2.67
C VAL A 54 -6.53 -3.69 -2.64
N ASP A 55 -6.28 -2.40 -2.47
CA ASP A 55 -7.33 -1.39 -2.40
C ASP A 55 -6.87 -0.07 -3.03
N GLU A 56 -7.84 0.80 -3.30
CA GLU A 56 -7.61 2.15 -3.83
C GLU A 56 -7.79 3.17 -2.71
N VAL A 57 -6.95 4.21 -2.70
CA VAL A 57 -7.08 5.26 -1.70
C VAL A 57 -8.34 6.10 -1.92
N THR A 58 -8.88 6.70 -0.86
CA THR A 58 -10.00 7.64 -0.98
C THR A 58 -9.59 8.96 -1.65
N ASP A 59 -10.55 9.76 -2.14
CA ASP A 59 -10.30 11.09 -2.71
C ASP A 59 -9.56 12.03 -1.72
N GLU A 60 -9.82 11.89 -0.41
CA GLU A 60 -9.17 12.67 0.63
C GLU A 60 -7.69 12.25 0.80
N ASP A 61 -7.45 10.94 0.85
CA ASP A 61 -6.12 10.37 0.88
C ASP A 61 -5.33 10.74 -0.40
N ASP A 62 -5.95 10.65 -1.58
CA ASP A 62 -5.33 11.02 -2.86
C ASP A 62 -4.94 12.50 -2.89
N SER A 63 -5.81 13.37 -2.36
CA SER A 63 -5.52 14.80 -2.18
C SER A 63 -4.37 15.05 -1.21
N TYR A 64 -4.22 14.21 -0.19
CA TYR A 64 -3.08 14.23 0.74
C TYR A 64 -1.79 13.77 0.05
N LEU A 65 -1.81 12.63 -0.64
CA LEU A 65 -0.66 12.07 -1.35
C LEU A 65 -0.14 13.05 -2.40
N TYR A 66 -1.03 13.70 -3.15
CA TYR A 66 -0.66 14.72 -4.12
C TYR A 66 0.10 15.91 -3.48
N LYS A 67 -0.29 16.32 -2.27
CA LYS A 67 0.35 17.44 -1.56
C LYS A 67 1.66 17.04 -0.90
N MET A 68 1.69 15.85 -0.29
CA MET A 68 2.85 15.38 0.47
C MET A 68 3.92 14.74 -0.40
N GLY A 69 3.53 14.25 -1.57
CA GLY A 69 4.41 13.52 -2.47
C GLY A 69 4.94 12.23 -1.83
N ARG A 70 4.11 11.53 -1.04
CA ARG A 70 4.38 10.20 -0.48
C ARG A 70 3.20 9.67 0.34
N PHE A 71 3.18 8.36 0.53
CA PHE A 71 2.44 7.68 1.57
C PHE A 71 3.00 8.00 2.97
N PRO A 72 2.14 8.06 4.01
CA PRO A 72 2.61 8.18 5.38
C PRO A 72 3.25 6.87 5.87
N LYS A 73 4.13 6.97 6.87
CA LYS A 73 4.85 5.81 7.41
C LYS A 73 3.93 4.78 8.06
N LEU A 74 2.87 5.22 8.71
CA LEU A 74 1.87 4.35 9.33
C LEU A 74 0.56 4.48 8.56
N LEU A 75 -0.14 3.36 8.40
CA LEU A 75 -1.42 3.33 7.69
C LEU A 75 -2.48 4.20 8.40
N GLU A 76 -2.45 4.24 9.73
CA GLU A 76 -3.36 5.05 10.56
C GLU A 76 -3.15 6.57 10.42
N ASP A 77 -2.03 7.00 9.85
CA ASP A 77 -1.74 8.41 9.59
C ASP A 77 -2.39 8.90 8.28
N LEU A 78 -3.04 8.02 7.51
CA LEU A 78 -3.85 8.45 6.36
C LEU A 78 -5.06 9.26 6.84
N PRO A 79 -5.42 10.36 6.14
CA PRO A 79 -6.55 11.20 6.50
C PRO A 79 -7.87 10.46 6.73
N ASP A 80 -8.24 9.53 5.84
CA ASP A 80 -9.52 8.81 5.98
C ASP A 80 -9.46 7.75 7.09
N GLY A 81 -8.26 7.35 7.51
CA GLY A 81 -7.98 6.65 8.78
C GLY A 81 -8.76 5.37 9.10
N ASN A 82 -9.65 4.85 8.23
CA ASN A 82 -10.70 3.93 8.71
C ASN A 82 -11.35 2.95 7.75
N THR A 83 -10.84 2.68 6.54
CA THR A 83 -11.61 1.86 5.57
C THR A 83 -10.90 0.63 5.00
N TYR A 84 -9.58 0.50 5.11
CA TYR A 84 -8.86 -0.68 4.57
C TYR A 84 -8.86 -1.90 5.49
N ILE A 85 -9.43 -1.77 6.69
CA ILE A 85 -9.71 -2.88 7.60
C ILE A 85 -11.15 -3.34 7.32
N GLY A 86 -11.39 -3.86 6.12
CA GLY A 86 -12.59 -4.63 5.84
C GLY A 86 -12.61 -5.86 6.74
N ASP A 87 -13.48 -5.84 7.75
CA ASP A 87 -13.84 -6.92 8.69
C ASP A 87 -12.66 -7.65 9.37
N LEU A 88 -12.29 -7.15 10.56
CA LEU A 88 -11.69 -7.95 11.63
C LEU A 88 -12.75 -8.84 12.32
#